data_AF-A0A6P0TRH2-F1
#
_entry.id   AF-A0A6P0TRH2-F1
#
_cell.length_a   1.000
_cell.length_b   1.000
_cell.length_c   1.000
_cell.angle_alpha   90.00
_cell.angle_beta   90.00
_cell.angle_gamma   90.00
#
_symmetry.space_group_name_H-M   'P 1'
#
loop_
_entity.id
_entity.type
_entity.pdbx_description
1 polymer ?
#
loop_
_entity_poly.entity_id
_entity_poly.type
_entity_poly.pdbx_seq_one_letter_code
_entity_poly.pdbx_strand_id
1 'polypeptide(L)'
;MAQTTNVPIVEGYIQPSSLKGKLKAALQELDFSVGEEYILTTSLRSKLKFTLQAFSNMRFLDINPEVIRLPSFPGQNVLGDRGENLSSVLLDICQNAQKKETLLEWIRELTPMDAKDFEFPTDFTGKTLLTLVEEKGQKISAYSASDGTLRFLAMIAALLGSESAQFYFFEELDNGIHPTRLHLLLQLIESQASQGKIQIIATTHSSQLLRLVSDRTLEAVSLIYRLENRSDAKIIRVLDIPDAPRILNEQSLAHLHESAWLENVMEFISDDEVDE
;
A
#
# COMPACT_ATOMS: atom_id res chain seq x y z
N MET A 1 -14.21 35.75 -19.89
CA MET A 1 -13.75 36.17 -18.56
C MET A 1 -14.67 35.50 -17.54
N ALA A 2 -14.31 34.32 -17.06
CA ALA A 2 -15.09 33.60 -16.04
C ALA A 2 -14.25 33.59 -14.76
N GLN A 3 -14.80 34.18 -13.69
CA GLN A 3 -14.20 34.23 -12.37
C GLN A 3 -14.39 32.87 -11.69
N THR A 4 -13.28 32.20 -11.39
CA THR A 4 -13.22 31.05 -10.48
C THR A 4 -13.44 31.55 -9.05
N THR A 5 -14.57 31.17 -8.46
CA THR A 5 -14.83 31.36 -7.03
C THR A 5 -14.25 30.16 -6.29
N ASN A 6 -13.17 30.40 -5.56
CA ASN A 6 -12.56 29.45 -4.64
C ASN A 6 -13.51 29.21 -3.46
N VAL A 7 -14.11 28.03 -3.39
CA VAL A 7 -14.78 27.53 -2.18
C VAL A 7 -13.75 26.69 -1.41
N PRO A 8 -13.42 27.02 -0.15
CA PRO A 8 -12.45 26.25 0.63
C PRO A 8 -13.09 24.92 1.05
N ILE A 9 -12.53 23.82 0.54
CA ILE A 9 -12.80 22.48 1.06
C ILE A 9 -12.16 22.40 2.44
N VAL A 10 -12.97 22.25 3.48
CA VAL A 10 -12.50 21.97 4.84
C VAL A 10 -12.14 20.48 4.88
N GLU A 11 -10.90 20.14 4.54
CA GLU A 11 -10.37 18.79 4.72
C GLU A 11 -10.17 18.49 6.20
N GLY A 12 -11.13 17.76 6.79
CA GLY A 12 -10.93 17.05 8.05
C GLY A 12 -10.09 15.79 7.86
N TYR A 13 -8.87 15.91 7.31
CA TYR A 13 -7.98 14.75 7.14
C TYR A 13 -7.37 14.38 8.49
N ILE A 14 -7.96 13.39 9.18
CA ILE A 14 -7.35 12.81 10.38
C ILE A 14 -6.13 12.01 9.91
N GLN A 15 -4.94 12.59 10.12
CA GLN A 15 -3.67 11.92 9.85
C GLN A 15 -3.66 10.51 10.48
N PRO A 16 -3.40 9.44 9.69
CA PRO A 16 -3.43 8.04 10.17
C PRO A 16 -2.54 7.80 11.42
N SER A 17 -1.45 8.56 11.54
CA SER A 17 -0.56 8.55 12.71
C SER A 17 -1.27 8.96 14.01
N SER A 18 -2.20 9.91 13.95
CA SER A 18 -2.99 10.37 15.10
C SER A 18 -4.03 9.34 15.56
N LEU A 19 -4.56 8.54 14.63
CA LEU A 19 -5.54 7.49 14.94
C LEU A 19 -4.85 6.27 15.56
N LYS A 20 -3.71 5.84 15.02
CA LYS A 20 -2.90 4.74 15.60
C LYS A 20 -2.47 5.05 17.03
N GLY A 21 -2.05 6.28 17.31
CA GLY A 21 -1.71 6.73 18.67
C GLY A 21 -2.88 6.61 19.64
N LYS A 22 -4.08 7.06 19.22
CA LYS A 22 -5.32 6.95 20.01
C LYS A 22 -5.75 5.49 20.23
N LEU A 23 -5.65 4.65 19.20
CA LEU A 23 -5.95 3.21 19.30
C LEU A 23 -5.00 2.49 20.28
N LYS A 24 -3.71 2.81 20.25
CA LYS A 24 -2.71 2.24 21.16
C LYS A 24 -2.96 2.65 22.62
N ALA A 25 -3.35 3.91 22.86
CA ALA A 25 -3.75 4.38 24.18
C ALA A 25 -5.02 3.66 24.68
N ALA A 26 -6.05 3.52 23.82
CA ALA A 26 -7.28 2.82 24.17
C ALA A 26 -7.04 1.33 24.51
N LEU A 27 -6.10 0.67 23.83
CA LEU A 27 -5.68 -0.70 24.17
C LEU A 27 -5.06 -0.80 25.57
N GLN A 28 -4.31 0.22 26.01
CA GLN A 28 -3.71 0.26 27.35
C GLN A 28 -4.77 0.54 28.43
N GLU A 29 -5.77 1.39 28.15
CA GLU A 29 -6.86 1.69 29.07
C GLU A 29 -7.79 0.49 29.32
N LEU A 30 -7.95 -0.38 28.33
CA LEU A 30 -8.75 -1.61 28.45
C LEU A 30 -8.14 -2.68 29.37
N ASP A 31 -6.85 -2.57 29.71
CA ASP A 31 -6.16 -3.46 30.64
C ASP A 31 -6.32 -3.02 32.12
N PHE A 32 -6.91 -1.85 32.41
CA PHE A 32 -7.23 -1.42 33.77
C PHE A 32 -8.62 -1.90 34.24
N SER A 33 -8.70 -2.39 35.48
CA SER A 33 -9.95 -2.80 36.12
C SER A 33 -10.84 -1.58 36.38
N VAL A 34 -11.80 -1.34 35.49
CA VAL A 34 -12.87 -0.35 35.69
C VAL A 34 -13.68 -0.73 36.94
N GLY A 35 -13.83 0.24 37.85
CA GLY A 35 -14.61 0.14 39.08
C GLY A 35 -16.08 -0.24 38.86
N GLU A 36 -16.75 -0.60 39.96
CA GLU A 36 -17.98 -1.40 40.10
C GLU A 36 -19.23 -1.07 39.25
N GLU A 37 -19.23 -0.09 38.34
CA GLU A 37 -20.46 0.31 37.62
C GLU A 37 -20.66 -0.32 36.23
N TYR A 38 -19.65 -0.93 35.60
CA TYR A 38 -19.84 -1.67 34.34
C TYR A 38 -18.96 -2.91 34.29
N ILE A 39 -19.54 -4.08 34.63
CA ILE A 39 -18.92 -5.37 34.29
C ILE A 39 -19.08 -5.58 32.78
N LEU A 40 -18.19 -4.97 31.99
CA LEU A 40 -17.97 -5.42 30.62
C LEU A 40 -17.63 -6.91 30.70
N THR A 41 -18.55 -7.77 30.26
CA THR A 41 -18.36 -9.21 30.26
C THR A 41 -17.01 -9.54 29.61
N THR A 42 -16.27 -10.51 30.14
CA THR A 42 -14.94 -10.90 29.64
C THR A 42 -14.95 -11.11 28.12
N SER A 43 -16.05 -11.65 27.57
CA SER A 43 -16.27 -11.83 26.13
C SER A 43 -16.24 -10.51 25.33
N LEU A 44 -16.88 -9.45 25.83
CA LEU A 44 -16.90 -8.16 25.14
C LEU A 44 -15.54 -7.45 25.19
N ARG A 45 -14.84 -7.52 26.33
CA ARG A 45 -13.46 -6.98 26.44
C ARG A 45 -12.51 -7.70 25.48
N SER A 46 -12.59 -9.03 25.41
CA SER A 46 -11.78 -9.80 24.46
C SER A 46 -12.08 -9.44 23.01
N LYS A 47 -13.36 -9.27 22.64
CA LYS A 47 -13.76 -8.84 21.29
C LYS A 47 -13.24 -7.43 20.98
N LEU A 48 -13.40 -6.48 21.90
CA LEU A 48 -12.90 -5.11 21.73
C LEU A 48 -11.38 -5.09 21.58
N LYS A 49 -10.65 -5.82 22.43
CA LYS A 49 -9.19 -5.95 22.34
C LYS A 49 -8.76 -6.52 20.99
N PHE A 50 -9.43 -7.58 20.53
CA PHE A 50 -9.18 -8.17 19.22
C PHE A 50 -9.43 -7.17 18.08
N THR A 51 -10.56 -6.48 18.08
CA THR A 51 -10.91 -5.50 17.05
C THR A 51 -9.94 -4.31 17.04
N LEU A 52 -9.60 -3.76 18.20
CA LEU A 52 -8.63 -2.67 18.30
C LEU A 52 -7.23 -3.11 17.88
N GLN A 53 -6.84 -4.33 18.23
CA GLN A 53 -5.58 -4.91 17.78
C GLN A 53 -5.55 -5.05 16.25
N ALA A 54 -6.65 -5.54 15.64
CA ALA A 54 -6.78 -5.62 14.19
C ALA A 54 -6.64 -4.24 13.53
N PHE A 55 -7.31 -3.20 14.04
CA PHE A 55 -7.16 -1.84 13.52
C PHE A 55 -5.75 -1.26 13.72
N SER A 56 -5.12 -1.51 14.87
CA SER A 56 -3.76 -1.04 15.15
C SER A 56 -2.70 -1.71 14.26
N ASN A 57 -3.00 -2.91 13.77
CA ASN A 57 -2.15 -3.66 12.88
C ASN A 57 -2.31 -3.25 11.42
N MET A 58 -3.32 -2.47 11.05
CA MET A 58 -3.47 -1.96 9.68
C MET A 58 -2.31 -1.03 9.32
N ARG A 59 -1.85 -1.11 8.06
CA ARG A 59 -0.80 -0.25 7.50
C ARG A 59 -1.34 0.50 6.30
N PHE A 60 -1.14 1.81 6.28
CA PHE A 60 -1.54 2.70 5.20
C PHE A 60 -0.26 3.25 4.60
N LEU A 61 0.19 2.65 3.51
CA LEU A 61 1.48 2.90 2.90
C LEU A 61 1.30 3.90 1.77
N ASP A 62 1.82 5.11 2.00
CA ASP A 62 1.93 6.20 1.02
C ASP A 62 3.41 6.59 0.96
N ILE A 63 4.15 5.78 0.21
CA ILE A 63 5.61 5.72 0.25
C ILE A 63 6.23 7.00 -0.29
N ASN A 64 7.13 7.61 0.49
CA ASN A 64 7.85 8.82 0.13
C ASN A 64 9.36 8.53 -0.02
N PRO A 65 9.93 8.59 -1.25
CA PRO A 65 11.35 8.37 -1.49
C PRO A 65 12.28 9.22 -0.62
N GLU A 66 11.94 10.49 -0.36
CA GLU A 66 12.76 11.39 0.45
C GLU A 66 12.92 10.89 1.89
N VAL A 67 11.88 10.27 2.44
CA VAL A 67 11.91 9.66 3.78
C VAL A 67 12.74 8.37 3.76
N ILE A 68 12.57 7.56 2.73
CA ILE A 68 13.29 6.29 2.55
C ILE A 68 14.80 6.49 2.44
N ARG A 69 15.25 7.57 1.80
CA ARG A 69 16.68 7.91 1.63
C ARG A 69 17.42 8.04 2.95
N LEU A 70 16.71 8.33 4.05
CA LEU A 70 17.31 8.60 5.34
C LEU A 70 17.78 7.31 6.05
N PRO A 71 18.93 7.36 6.74
CA PRO A 71 19.42 6.23 7.51
C PRO A 71 18.52 5.98 8.72
N SER A 72 18.44 4.73 9.15
CA SER A 72 17.53 4.24 10.19
C SER A 72 18.29 3.85 11.45
N PHE A 73 17.68 3.95 12.64
CA PHE A 73 18.31 3.36 13.82
C PHE A 73 18.22 1.83 13.74
N PRO A 74 19.29 1.09 14.09
CA PRO A 74 19.25 -0.36 14.15
C PRO A 74 18.15 -0.87 15.09
N GLY A 75 17.51 -1.98 14.72
CA GLY A 75 16.44 -2.61 15.50
C GLY A 75 15.04 -2.01 15.27
N GLN A 76 14.92 -1.00 14.42
CA GLN A 76 13.62 -0.52 13.94
C GLN A 76 13.11 -1.45 12.82
N ASN A 77 12.43 -2.51 13.21
CA ASN A 77 12.05 -3.61 12.30
C ASN A 77 10.66 -3.45 11.66
N VAL A 78 10.01 -2.30 11.87
CA VAL A 78 8.73 -1.94 11.27
C VAL A 78 8.93 -0.79 10.30
N LEU A 79 8.52 -1.00 9.05
CA LEU A 79 8.45 0.04 8.04
C LEU A 79 7.35 1.04 8.41
N GLY A 80 7.69 2.32 8.45
CA GLY A 80 6.70 3.37 8.66
C GLY A 80 5.78 3.56 7.45
N ASP A 81 4.65 4.23 7.68
CA ASP A 81 3.62 4.45 6.65
C ASP A 81 4.13 5.26 5.44
N ARG A 82 5.20 6.06 5.61
CA ARG A 82 5.87 6.80 4.52
C ARG A 82 7.15 6.13 4.02
N GLY A 83 7.50 4.95 4.53
CA GLY A 83 8.74 4.24 4.21
C GLY A 83 9.90 4.49 5.19
N GLU A 84 9.62 5.09 6.36
CA GLU A 84 10.61 5.21 7.43
C GLU A 84 11.19 3.84 7.81
N ASN A 85 12.43 3.86 8.30
CA ASN A 85 13.15 2.68 8.81
C ASN A 85 13.58 1.65 7.75
N LEU A 86 13.44 1.93 6.45
CA LEU A 86 13.73 0.96 5.40
C LEU A 86 15.10 0.29 5.56
N SER A 87 16.13 1.06 5.90
CA SER A 87 17.49 0.53 6.06
C SER A 87 17.59 -0.51 7.18
N SER A 88 16.91 -0.30 8.32
CA SER A 88 16.90 -1.26 9.43
C SER A 88 16.01 -2.47 9.12
N VAL A 89 14.86 -2.27 8.46
CA VAL A 89 13.96 -3.36 8.07
C VAL A 89 14.62 -4.31 7.08
N LEU A 90 15.30 -3.77 6.05
CA LEU A 90 16.02 -4.60 5.09
C LEU A 90 17.22 -5.31 5.72
N LEU A 91 17.90 -4.67 6.67
CA LEU A 91 18.96 -5.32 7.45
C LEU A 91 18.41 -6.53 8.21
N ASP A 92 17.27 -6.38 8.89
CA ASP A 92 16.58 -7.45 9.62
C ASP A 92 16.14 -8.59 8.68
N ILE A 93 15.54 -8.26 7.53
CA ILE A 93 15.18 -9.24 6.49
C ILE A 93 16.40 -10.03 6.04
N CYS A 94 17.54 -9.36 5.84
CA CYS A 94 18.78 -10.00 5.42
C CYS A 94 19.38 -10.97 6.45
N GLN A 95 18.97 -10.92 7.72
CA GLN A 95 19.41 -11.88 8.75
C GLN A 95 18.77 -13.27 8.57
N ASN A 96 17.63 -13.35 7.87
CA ASN A 96 17.01 -14.62 7.50
C ASN A 96 17.40 -15.01 6.08
N ALA A 97 18.15 -16.11 5.92
CA ALA A 97 18.66 -16.56 4.63
C ALA A 97 17.57 -16.75 3.56
N GLN A 98 16.41 -17.31 3.93
CA GLN A 98 15.32 -17.55 2.99
C GLN A 98 14.69 -16.24 2.52
N LYS A 99 14.43 -15.31 3.46
CA LYS A 99 13.86 -14.00 3.11
C LYS A 99 14.87 -13.15 2.33
N LYS A 100 16.16 -13.24 2.66
CA LYS A 100 17.24 -12.59 1.91
C LYS A 100 17.26 -13.07 0.47
N GLU A 101 17.20 -14.39 0.23
CA GLU A 101 17.20 -14.91 -1.14
C GLU A 101 15.99 -14.40 -1.92
N THR A 102 14.78 -14.46 -1.35
CA THR A 102 13.59 -13.90 -1.99
C THR A 102 13.74 -12.40 -2.29
N LEU A 103 14.28 -11.61 -1.36
CA LEU A 103 14.54 -10.19 -1.58
C LEU A 103 15.54 -9.97 -2.75
N LEU A 104 16.59 -10.80 -2.84
CA LEU A 104 17.58 -10.72 -3.92
C LEU A 104 17.01 -11.14 -5.27
N GLU A 105 16.17 -12.18 -5.32
CA GLU A 105 15.44 -12.59 -6.53
C GLU A 105 14.65 -11.41 -7.09
N TRP A 106 13.83 -10.76 -6.26
CA TRP A 106 13.06 -9.58 -6.68
C TRP A 106 13.97 -8.44 -7.14
N ILE A 107 15.02 -8.10 -6.38
CA ILE A 107 15.96 -7.03 -6.78
C ILE A 107 16.61 -7.28 -8.15
N ARG A 108 17.02 -8.53 -8.42
CA ARG A 108 17.64 -8.91 -9.69
C ARG A 108 16.68 -8.73 -10.85
N GLU A 109 15.40 -9.06 -10.66
CA GLU A 109 14.37 -8.86 -11.68
C GLU A 109 14.03 -7.37 -11.89
N LEU A 110 14.24 -6.54 -10.88
CA LEU A 110 13.88 -5.13 -10.92
C LEU A 110 14.96 -4.26 -11.54
N THR A 111 16.18 -4.34 -11.04
CA THR A 111 17.16 -3.31 -11.37
C THR A 111 17.76 -3.58 -12.75
N PRO A 112 17.90 -2.57 -13.64
CA PRO A 112 18.76 -2.70 -14.83
C PRO A 112 20.24 -2.83 -14.46
N MET A 113 20.56 -2.70 -13.17
CA MET A 113 21.87 -2.40 -12.61
C MET A 113 22.54 -3.62 -11.99
N ASP A 114 22.08 -4.85 -12.29
CA ASP A 114 22.67 -6.09 -11.77
C ASP A 114 22.88 -6.07 -10.24
N ALA A 115 21.96 -5.46 -9.48
CA ALA A 115 22.08 -5.43 -8.03
C ALA A 115 22.06 -6.86 -7.48
N LYS A 116 23.13 -7.25 -6.80
CA LYS A 116 23.41 -8.63 -6.39
C LYS A 116 23.35 -8.81 -4.87
N ASP A 117 23.62 -7.76 -4.11
CA ASP A 117 23.58 -7.82 -2.65
C ASP A 117 23.28 -6.44 -2.04
N PHE A 118 23.16 -6.42 -0.71
CA PHE A 118 23.01 -5.22 0.10
C PHE A 118 24.12 -5.09 1.12
N GLU A 119 24.51 -3.85 1.37
CA GLU A 119 25.32 -3.45 2.50
C GLU A 119 24.59 -2.41 3.35
N PHE A 120 24.96 -2.38 4.63
CA PHE A 120 24.30 -1.59 5.65
C PHE A 120 25.35 -0.84 6.51
N PRO A 121 26.17 0.04 5.90
CA PRO A 121 27.15 0.82 6.65
C PRO A 121 26.47 1.63 7.75
N THR A 122 27.15 1.72 8.89
CA THR A 122 26.72 2.54 10.03
C THR A 122 27.43 3.88 9.99
N ASP A 123 26.69 4.98 10.15
CA ASP A 123 27.25 6.32 10.22
C ASP A 123 27.78 6.67 11.62
N PHE A 124 28.38 7.86 11.77
CA PHE A 124 28.92 8.32 13.05
C PHE A 124 27.85 8.56 14.13
N THR A 125 26.57 8.60 13.76
CA THR A 125 25.44 8.72 14.69
C THR A 125 24.89 7.36 15.12
N GLY A 126 25.46 6.27 14.61
CA GLY A 126 25.01 4.91 14.89
C GLY A 126 23.82 4.47 14.04
N LYS A 127 23.45 5.21 12.99
CA LYS A 127 22.36 4.84 12.08
C LYS A 127 22.87 4.04 10.90
N THR A 128 22.04 3.12 10.42
CA THR A 128 22.32 2.26 9.28
C THR A 128 21.77 2.85 7.99
N LEU A 129 22.57 2.84 6.93
CA LEU A 129 22.18 3.29 5.59
C LEU A 129 22.12 2.12 4.62
N LEU A 130 20.99 1.95 3.94
CA LEU A 130 20.84 1.02 2.82
C LEU A 130 21.82 1.38 1.69
N THR A 131 22.61 0.39 1.26
CA THR A 131 23.49 0.48 0.10
C THR A 131 23.31 -0.76 -0.78
N LEU A 132 22.95 -0.55 -2.04
CA LEU A 132 22.87 -1.60 -3.06
C LEU A 132 24.27 -1.92 -3.59
N VAL A 133 24.59 -3.19 -3.79
CA VAL A 133 25.85 -3.67 -4.36
C VAL A 133 25.56 -4.32 -5.72
N GLU A 134 26.10 -3.75 -6.79
CA GLU A 134 26.00 -4.30 -8.14
C GLU A 134 26.99 -5.45 -8.38
N GLU A 135 26.75 -6.27 -9.42
CA GLU A 135 27.63 -7.38 -9.81
C GLU A 135 29.10 -7.00 -9.98
N LYS A 136 29.37 -5.79 -10.50
CA LYS A 136 30.73 -5.26 -10.71
C LYS A 136 31.34 -4.66 -9.43
N GLY A 137 30.65 -4.76 -8.29
CA GLY A 137 31.08 -4.23 -7.00
C GLY A 137 30.81 -2.73 -6.80
N GLN A 138 30.10 -2.08 -7.73
CA GLN A 138 29.66 -0.70 -7.55
C GLN A 138 28.65 -0.62 -6.40
N LYS A 139 28.73 0.46 -5.62
CA LYS A 139 27.88 0.68 -4.44
C LYS A 139 27.01 1.90 -4.65
N ILE A 140 25.69 1.71 -4.59
CA ILE A 140 24.70 2.78 -4.71
C ILE A 140 24.00 2.92 -3.37
N SER A 141 24.31 3.99 -2.64
CA SER A 141 23.61 4.31 -1.40
C SER A 141 22.16 4.70 -1.67
N ALA A 142 21.29 4.59 -0.66
CA ALA A 142 19.90 5.04 -0.74
C ALA A 142 19.80 6.51 -1.17
N TYR A 143 20.76 7.37 -0.82
CA TYR A 143 20.81 8.76 -1.27
C TYR A 143 20.88 8.93 -2.79
N SER A 144 21.42 7.93 -3.51
CA SER A 144 21.63 7.98 -4.96
C SER A 144 20.74 7.02 -5.74
N ALA A 145 20.04 6.11 -5.07
CA ALA A 145 19.09 5.19 -5.71
C ALA A 145 17.93 5.96 -6.35
N SER A 146 17.36 5.42 -7.43
CA SER A 146 16.17 6.03 -8.05
C SER A 146 14.94 5.86 -7.15
N ASP A 147 14.00 6.81 -7.23
CA ASP A 147 12.76 6.78 -6.45
C ASP A 147 11.98 5.48 -6.66
N GLY A 148 11.92 4.99 -7.90
CA GLY A 148 11.24 3.74 -8.21
C GLY A 148 11.86 2.52 -7.54
N THR A 149 13.20 2.46 -7.47
CA THR A 149 13.89 1.38 -6.75
C THR A 149 13.59 1.45 -5.25
N LEU A 150 13.62 2.65 -4.66
CA LEU A 150 13.35 2.84 -3.23
C LEU A 150 11.89 2.51 -2.87
N ARG A 151 10.93 2.97 -3.69
CA ARG A 151 9.51 2.64 -3.53
C ARG A 151 9.27 1.14 -3.60
N PHE A 152 9.86 0.48 -4.60
CA PHE A 152 9.73 -0.97 -4.72
C PHE A 152 10.32 -1.68 -3.50
N LEU A 153 11.52 -1.30 -3.07
CA LEU A 153 12.14 -1.90 -1.90
C LEU A 153 11.31 -1.72 -0.63
N ALA A 154 10.69 -0.55 -0.46
CA ALA A 154 9.77 -0.32 0.65
C ALA A 154 8.55 -1.25 0.59
N MET A 155 7.97 -1.48 -0.60
CA MET A 155 6.85 -2.40 -0.76
C MET A 155 7.26 -3.85 -0.49
N ILE A 156 8.41 -4.32 -0.99
CA ILE A 156 8.93 -5.65 -0.63
C ILE A 156 9.15 -5.74 0.88
N ALA A 157 9.80 -4.74 1.47
CA ALA A 157 10.11 -4.72 2.89
C ALA A 157 8.85 -4.78 3.76
N ALA A 158 7.78 -4.08 3.34
CA ALA A 158 6.49 -4.15 4.01
C ALA A 158 5.91 -5.57 4.00
N LEU A 159 6.04 -6.30 2.88
CA LEU A 159 5.48 -7.64 2.70
C LEU A 159 6.35 -8.76 3.29
N LEU A 160 7.68 -8.63 3.23
CA LEU A 160 8.64 -9.64 3.70
C LEU A 160 9.14 -9.41 5.13
N GLY A 161 8.83 -8.25 5.73
CA GLY A 161 9.26 -7.87 7.08
C GLY A 161 9.00 -8.93 8.15
N SER A 162 9.78 -8.92 9.23
CA SER A 162 9.57 -9.82 10.38
C SER A 162 8.28 -9.53 11.12
N GLU A 163 7.88 -8.26 11.18
CA GLU A 163 6.63 -7.79 11.80
C GLU A 163 5.60 -7.38 10.73
N SER A 164 5.21 -8.32 9.88
CA SER A 164 4.19 -8.05 8.84
C SER A 164 2.81 -7.80 9.45
N ALA A 165 2.13 -6.80 8.90
CA ALA A 165 0.73 -6.53 9.18
C ALA A 165 -0.17 -7.58 8.52
N GLN A 166 -1.38 -7.74 9.06
CA GLN A 166 -2.40 -8.59 8.43
C GLN A 166 -3.19 -7.85 7.35
N PHE A 167 -3.08 -6.52 7.31
CA PHE A 167 -3.84 -5.69 6.40
C PHE A 167 -3.00 -4.50 5.94
N TYR A 168 -2.87 -4.36 4.63
CA TYR A 168 -2.16 -3.27 3.98
C TYR A 168 -3.08 -2.51 3.05
N PHE A 169 -2.94 -1.20 3.09
CA PHE A 169 -3.46 -0.27 2.10
C PHE A 169 -2.26 0.36 1.39
N PHE A 170 -2.16 0.25 0.07
CA PHE A 170 -1.14 0.92 -0.73
C PHE A 170 -1.78 2.03 -1.56
N GLU A 171 -1.36 3.28 -1.34
CA GLU A 171 -1.75 4.38 -2.21
C GLU A 171 -0.90 4.40 -3.48
N GLU A 172 -1.57 4.62 -4.63
CA GLU A 172 -0.96 4.76 -5.95
C GLU A 172 0.16 3.74 -6.20
N LEU A 173 -0.20 2.46 -6.20
CA LEU A 173 0.74 1.32 -6.24
C LEU A 173 1.74 1.40 -7.40
N ASP A 174 1.35 2.04 -8.49
CA ASP A 174 2.16 2.25 -9.69
C ASP A 174 3.07 3.49 -9.66
N ASN A 175 2.85 4.43 -8.74
CA ASN A 175 3.51 5.73 -8.76
C ASN A 175 5.04 5.61 -8.58
N GLY A 176 5.78 6.19 -9.53
CA GLY A 176 7.24 6.19 -9.54
C GLY A 176 7.87 4.83 -9.88
N ILE A 177 7.09 3.78 -10.11
CA ILE A 177 7.58 2.47 -10.54
C ILE A 177 7.61 2.40 -12.05
N HIS A 178 8.72 1.90 -12.60
CA HIS A 178 8.85 1.75 -14.05
C HIS A 178 7.85 0.71 -14.57
N PRO A 179 7.16 0.95 -15.69
CA PRO A 179 6.13 0.06 -16.26
C PRO A 179 6.51 -1.42 -16.33
N THR A 180 7.72 -1.70 -16.83
CA THR A 180 8.28 -3.05 -16.97
C THR A 180 8.36 -3.83 -15.64
N ARG A 181 8.31 -3.14 -14.49
CA ARG A 181 8.42 -3.74 -13.15
C ARG A 181 7.10 -3.87 -12.43
N LEU A 182 6.02 -3.24 -12.93
CA LEU A 182 4.72 -3.31 -12.28
C LEU A 182 4.21 -4.75 -12.20
N HIS A 183 4.49 -5.58 -13.21
CA HIS A 183 4.08 -6.98 -13.19
C HIS A 183 4.73 -7.76 -12.04
N LEU A 184 5.99 -7.45 -11.72
CA LEU A 184 6.73 -8.10 -10.63
C LEU A 184 6.10 -7.75 -9.29
N LEU A 185 5.79 -6.47 -9.08
CA LEU A 185 5.10 -6.02 -7.88
C LEU A 185 3.74 -6.69 -7.70
N LEU A 186 2.95 -6.74 -8.78
CA LEU A 186 1.64 -7.40 -8.77
C LEU A 186 1.78 -8.89 -8.47
N GLN A 187 2.71 -9.60 -9.10
CA GLN A 187 2.96 -11.01 -8.83
C GLN A 187 3.35 -11.26 -7.36
N LEU A 188 4.18 -10.39 -6.78
CA LEU A 188 4.51 -10.46 -5.36
C LEU A 188 3.26 -10.27 -4.48
N ILE A 189 2.47 -9.23 -4.75
CA ILE A 189 1.26 -8.90 -4.00
C ILE A 189 0.24 -10.04 -4.09
N GLU A 190 -0.05 -10.52 -5.29
CA GLU A 190 -0.98 -11.63 -5.52
C GLU A 190 -0.48 -12.92 -4.84
N SER A 191 0.82 -13.22 -4.92
CA SER A 191 1.43 -14.36 -4.25
C SER A 191 1.26 -14.26 -2.73
N GLN A 192 1.57 -13.11 -2.13
CA GLN A 192 1.44 -12.92 -0.68
C GLN A 192 -0.03 -12.95 -0.22
N ALA A 193 -0.94 -12.30 -0.96
CA ALA A 193 -2.37 -12.33 -0.67
C ALA A 193 -2.95 -13.75 -0.79
N SER A 194 -2.50 -14.54 -1.76
CA SER A 194 -2.98 -15.91 -1.99
C SER A 194 -2.69 -16.88 -0.83
N GLN A 195 -1.68 -16.58 0.00
CA GLN A 195 -1.35 -17.37 1.20
C GLN A 195 -2.40 -17.22 2.31
N GLY A 196 -3.33 -16.27 2.20
CA GLY A 196 -4.44 -16.06 3.14
C GLY A 196 -4.03 -15.48 4.49
N LYS A 197 -2.78 -15.04 4.65
CA LYS A 197 -2.26 -14.44 5.89
C LYS A 197 -2.40 -12.92 5.93
N ILE A 198 -2.46 -12.29 4.77
CA ILE A 198 -2.54 -10.84 4.62
C ILE A 198 -3.66 -10.47 3.65
N GLN A 199 -4.28 -9.33 3.91
CA GLN A 199 -5.21 -8.65 3.00
C GLN A 199 -4.54 -7.38 2.48
N ILE A 200 -4.67 -7.14 1.17
CA ILE A 200 -4.08 -5.98 0.52
C ILE A 200 -5.20 -5.24 -0.23
N ILE A 201 -5.31 -3.93 0.02
CA ILE A 201 -6.06 -2.98 -0.79
C ILE A 201 -5.04 -2.04 -1.43
N ALA A 202 -5.21 -1.74 -2.71
CA ALA A 202 -4.34 -0.81 -3.42
C ALA A 202 -5.18 0.12 -4.30
N THR A 203 -4.73 1.37 -4.45
CA THR A 203 -5.28 2.32 -5.40
C THR A 203 -4.35 2.45 -6.61
N THR A 204 -4.92 2.74 -7.78
CA THR A 204 -4.17 2.96 -9.01
C THR A 204 -4.98 3.82 -9.97
N HIS A 205 -4.30 4.66 -10.73
CA HIS A 205 -4.84 5.36 -11.90
C HIS A 205 -4.15 4.88 -13.20
N SER A 206 -3.30 3.85 -13.12
CA SER A 206 -2.49 3.40 -14.23
C SER A 206 -3.19 2.33 -15.04
N SER A 207 -3.52 2.66 -16.29
CA SER A 207 -4.00 1.69 -17.26
C SER A 207 -2.98 0.58 -17.52
N GLN A 208 -1.69 0.84 -17.31
CA GLN A 208 -0.64 -0.16 -17.45
C GLN A 208 -0.71 -1.20 -16.33
N LEU A 209 -1.01 -0.79 -15.10
CA LEU A 209 -1.25 -1.71 -14.00
C LEU A 209 -2.54 -2.51 -14.25
N LEU A 210 -3.62 -1.84 -14.65
CA LEU A 210 -4.91 -2.50 -14.96
C LEU A 210 -4.81 -3.54 -16.09
N ARG A 211 -3.84 -3.40 -17.00
CA ARG A 211 -3.56 -4.39 -18.06
C ARG A 211 -2.92 -5.68 -17.53
N LEU A 212 -2.28 -5.62 -16.38
CA LEU A 212 -1.52 -6.73 -15.77
C LEU A 212 -2.33 -7.48 -14.70
N VAL A 213 -3.54 -6.98 -14.37
CA VAL A 213 -4.44 -7.61 -13.40
C VAL A 213 -4.85 -8.99 -13.90
N SER A 214 -4.70 -10.01 -13.05
CA SER A 214 -5.17 -11.37 -13.32
C SER A 214 -6.70 -11.47 -13.23
N ASP A 215 -7.30 -12.48 -13.87
CA ASP A 215 -8.76 -12.74 -13.78
C ASP A 215 -9.24 -12.86 -12.33
N ARG A 216 -8.43 -13.49 -11.48
CA ARG A 216 -8.73 -13.60 -10.03
C ARG A 216 -8.75 -12.23 -9.36
N THR A 217 -7.78 -11.38 -9.66
CA THR A 217 -7.71 -10.04 -9.06
C THR A 217 -8.83 -9.15 -9.61
N LEU A 218 -9.23 -9.32 -10.88
CA LEU A 218 -10.35 -8.62 -11.51
C LEU A 218 -11.66 -8.79 -10.73
N GLU A 219 -11.93 -9.97 -10.14
CA GLU A 219 -13.10 -10.23 -9.29
C GLU A 219 -13.21 -9.29 -8.07
N ALA A 220 -12.07 -8.74 -7.64
CA ALA A 220 -11.96 -7.84 -6.49
C ALA A 220 -11.75 -6.36 -6.88
N VAL A 221 -11.60 -6.05 -8.18
CA VAL A 221 -11.41 -4.66 -8.62
C VAL A 221 -12.70 -3.87 -8.43
N SER A 222 -12.57 -2.70 -7.82
CA SER A 222 -13.67 -1.76 -7.63
C SER A 222 -13.35 -0.40 -8.23
N LEU A 223 -14.33 0.19 -8.88
CA LEU A 223 -14.30 1.58 -9.33
C LEU A 223 -14.76 2.47 -8.18
N ILE A 224 -13.96 3.50 -7.87
CA ILE A 224 -14.37 4.61 -7.01
C ILE A 224 -14.66 5.79 -7.93
N TYR A 225 -15.86 6.36 -7.81
CA TYR A 225 -16.31 7.46 -8.66
C TYR A 225 -17.13 8.47 -7.88
N ARG A 226 -17.23 9.69 -8.43
CA ARG A 226 -18.08 10.77 -7.89
C ARG A 226 -18.78 11.44 -9.07
N LEU A 227 -20.11 11.53 -8.99
CA LEU A 227 -20.92 12.19 -10.01
C LEU A 227 -20.83 13.71 -9.85
N GLU A 228 -20.85 14.46 -10.95
CA GLU A 228 -20.61 15.93 -10.95
C GLU A 228 -21.49 16.70 -9.96
N ASN A 229 -22.77 16.29 -9.85
CA ASN A 229 -23.78 16.94 -9.02
C ASN A 229 -23.89 16.35 -7.59
N ARG A 230 -22.99 15.44 -7.21
CA ARG A 230 -22.99 14.79 -5.91
C ARG A 230 -21.69 15.05 -5.14
N SER A 231 -21.82 15.14 -3.82
CA SER A 231 -20.69 15.39 -2.91
C SER A 231 -20.09 14.11 -2.36
N ASP A 232 -20.81 12.99 -2.44
CA ASP A 232 -20.39 11.67 -2.02
C ASP A 232 -19.64 10.92 -3.12
N ALA A 233 -18.60 10.19 -2.73
CA ALA A 233 -17.98 9.18 -3.57
C ALA A 233 -18.68 7.83 -3.37
N LYS A 234 -18.84 7.08 -4.45
CA LYS A 234 -19.40 5.72 -4.45
C LYS A 234 -18.31 4.72 -4.84
N ILE A 235 -18.53 3.47 -4.45
CA ILE A 235 -17.69 2.33 -4.82
C ILE A 235 -18.57 1.22 -5.38
N ILE A 236 -18.15 0.63 -6.49
CA ILE A 236 -18.82 -0.50 -7.13
C ILE A 236 -17.77 -1.46 -7.68
N ARG A 237 -17.97 -2.77 -7.54
CA ARG A 237 -17.06 -3.73 -8.18
C ARG A 237 -17.20 -3.60 -9.69
N VAL A 238 -16.10 -3.67 -10.41
CA VAL A 238 -16.11 -3.52 -11.88
C VAL A 238 -17.02 -4.56 -12.54
N LEU A 239 -17.04 -5.79 -12.00
CA LEU A 239 -17.91 -6.86 -12.52
C LEU A 239 -19.39 -6.70 -12.16
N ASP A 240 -19.73 -5.81 -11.22
CA ASP A 240 -21.12 -5.49 -10.85
C ASP A 240 -21.69 -4.34 -11.70
N ILE A 241 -20.85 -3.69 -12.53
CA ILE A 241 -21.30 -2.65 -13.46
C ILE A 241 -22.11 -3.31 -14.59
N PRO A 242 -23.32 -2.80 -14.91
CA PRO A 242 -24.10 -3.26 -16.06
C PRO A 242 -23.25 -3.36 -17.34
N ASP A 243 -23.41 -4.46 -18.07
CA ASP A 243 -22.66 -4.80 -19.30
C ASP A 243 -21.13 -4.97 -19.17
N ALA A 244 -20.49 -4.62 -18.05
CA ALA A 244 -19.04 -4.72 -17.90
C ALA A 244 -18.50 -6.14 -18.10
N PRO A 245 -19.08 -7.21 -17.51
CA PRO A 245 -18.60 -8.58 -17.74
C PRO A 245 -18.63 -8.98 -19.22
N ARG A 246 -19.64 -8.54 -19.98
CA ARG A 246 -19.75 -8.81 -21.41
C ARG A 246 -18.64 -8.09 -22.18
N ILE A 247 -18.42 -6.81 -21.90
CA ILE A 247 -17.43 -5.99 -22.58
C ILE A 247 -16.00 -6.43 -22.24
N LEU A 248 -15.75 -6.85 -20.99
CA LEU A 248 -14.45 -7.36 -20.54
C LEU A 248 -14.02 -8.65 -21.25
N ASN A 249 -14.95 -9.40 -21.86
CA ASN A 249 -14.62 -10.54 -22.72
C ASN A 249 -14.03 -10.11 -24.08
N GLU A 250 -14.29 -8.87 -24.51
CA GLU A 250 -13.86 -8.33 -25.80
C GLU A 250 -12.72 -7.30 -25.65
N GLN A 251 -12.68 -6.58 -24.52
CA GLN A 251 -11.78 -5.46 -24.28
C GLN A 251 -11.15 -5.56 -22.89
N SER A 252 -9.87 -5.21 -22.77
CA SER A 252 -9.19 -5.21 -21.47
C SER A 252 -9.73 -4.10 -20.55
N LEU A 253 -9.66 -4.31 -19.23
CA LEU A 253 -9.98 -3.28 -18.23
C LEU A 253 -9.19 -1.98 -18.45
N ALA A 254 -7.91 -2.09 -18.84
CA ALA A 254 -7.08 -0.94 -19.20
C ALA A 254 -7.70 -0.08 -20.31
N HIS A 255 -8.31 -0.70 -21.32
CA HIS A 255 -8.96 0.00 -22.42
C HIS A 255 -10.25 0.70 -21.96
N LEU A 256 -11.04 0.08 -21.08
CA LEU A 256 -12.23 0.72 -20.50
C LEU A 256 -11.88 1.93 -19.65
N HIS A 257 -10.75 1.88 -18.96
CA HIS A 257 -10.21 3.03 -18.24
C HIS A 257 -9.69 4.12 -19.19
N GLU A 258 -8.88 3.76 -20.19
CA GLU A 258 -8.31 4.72 -21.18
C GLU A 258 -9.37 5.41 -22.05
N SER A 259 -10.49 4.73 -22.32
CA SER A 259 -11.61 5.27 -23.12
C SER A 259 -12.62 6.07 -22.30
N ALA A 260 -12.40 6.24 -20.99
CA ALA A 260 -13.36 6.79 -20.03
C ALA A 260 -14.70 6.04 -19.99
N TRP A 261 -14.76 4.79 -20.48
CA TRP A 261 -15.98 3.99 -20.47
C TRP A 261 -16.50 3.77 -19.04
N LEU A 262 -15.60 3.51 -18.09
CA LEU A 262 -15.93 3.31 -16.67
C LEU A 262 -16.56 4.55 -16.02
N GLU A 263 -16.19 5.75 -16.46
CA GLU A 263 -16.72 7.01 -15.93
C GLU A 263 -18.09 7.30 -16.56
N ASN A 264 -18.15 7.24 -17.90
CA ASN A 264 -19.37 7.56 -18.66
C ASN A 264 -20.53 6.63 -18.30
N VAL A 265 -20.29 5.32 -18.13
CA VAL A 265 -21.35 4.35 -17.79
C VAL A 265 -22.02 4.68 -16.46
N MET A 266 -21.27 5.24 -15.51
CA MET A 266 -21.80 5.61 -14.19
C MET A 266 -22.72 6.83 -14.23
N GLU A 267 -22.46 7.77 -15.14
CA GLU A 267 -23.34 8.92 -15.36
C GLU A 267 -24.69 8.44 -15.93
N PHE A 268 -24.67 7.61 -16.97
CA PHE A 268 -25.89 7.09 -17.60
C PHE A 268 -26.77 6.28 -16.64
N ILE A 269 -26.19 5.38 -15.85
CA ILE A 269 -26.95 4.58 -14.87
C ILE A 269 -27.61 5.48 -13.82
N SER A 270 -26.94 6.59 -13.45
CA SER A 270 -27.46 7.50 -12.43
C SER A 270 -28.59 8.40 -12.92
N ASP A 271 -28.65 8.70 -14.22
CA ASP A 271 -29.75 9.45 -14.83
C ASP A 271 -31.04 8.60 -14.85
N ASP A 272 -30.92 7.30 -15.09
CA ASP A 272 -32.06 6.35 -15.08
C ASP A 272 -32.67 6.19 -13.66
N GLU A 273 -31.91 6.42 -12.58
CA GLU A 273 -32.41 6.39 -11.19
C GLU A 273 -33.19 7.67 -10.78
N VAL A 274 -33.13 8.75 -11.56
CA VAL A 274 -33.80 10.03 -11.24
C VAL A 274 -35.23 10.10 -11.81
N ASP A 275 -35.56 9.22 -12.76
CA ASP A 275 -36.84 9.16 -13.45
C ASP A 275 -37.84 8.12 -12.88
N GLU A 276 -37.52 7.43 -11.77
CA GLU A 276 -38.44 6.55 -10.98
C GLU A 276 -38.91 7.19 -9.66
#